data_AF-A0A142EYV1-F1
#
_entry.id   AF-A0A142EYV1-F1
#
_cell.length_a   1.000
_cell.length_b   1.000
_cell.length_c   1.000
_cell.angle_alpha   90.00
_cell.angle_beta   90.00
_cell.angle_gamma   90.00
#
_symmetry.space_group_name_H-M   'P 1'
#
loop_
_entity.id
_entity.type
_entity.pdbx_description
1 polymer ?
#
loop_
_entity_poly.entity_id
_entity_poly.type
_entity_poly.pdbx_seq_one_letter_code
_entity_poly.pdbx_strand_id
1 'polypeptide(L)'
;MELDNRTTIGAMKELMAALNLPMGHVAEAFDHSHNQGADPVSAMVQFVDGQPAKNNYRKYKLDADKTHNGADEAANTREVIRRRYTRLLKERAPLPDLILMDGGEIEMNAAKDVLENELNLDIPVAGMVKNNKHKTAALLFGNADQLINLDPK
;
A
#
# COMPACT_ATOMS: atom_id res chain seq x y z
N MET A 1 9.98 -6.06 -26.45
CA MET A 1 10.30 -5.52 -25.11
C MET A 1 9.89 -4.05 -24.96
N GLU A 2 9.84 -3.23 -26.01
CA GLU A 2 9.42 -1.82 -25.90
C GLU A 2 7.89 -1.57 -25.79
N LEU A 3 7.05 -2.53 -26.18
CA LEU A 3 5.59 -2.39 -26.02
C LEU A 3 5.12 -2.45 -24.56
N ASP A 4 5.86 -3.14 -23.67
CA ASP A 4 5.44 -3.41 -22.29
C ASP A 4 5.68 -2.21 -21.33
N ASN A 5 6.72 -1.41 -21.62
CA ASN A 5 7.05 -0.22 -20.83
C ASN A 5 6.10 0.96 -21.06
N ARG A 6 5.54 1.09 -22.27
CA ARG A 6 4.57 2.16 -22.58
C ARG A 6 3.24 1.94 -21.85
N THR A 7 2.81 0.69 -21.70
CA THR A 7 1.60 0.31 -20.96
C THR A 7 1.77 0.45 -19.45
N THR A 8 2.93 0.11 -18.89
CA THR A 8 3.18 0.16 -17.44
C THR A 8 3.31 1.59 -16.90
N ILE A 9 4.07 2.46 -17.58
CA ILE A 9 4.13 3.90 -17.24
C ILE A 9 2.74 4.54 -17.43
N GLY A 10 2.01 4.12 -18.47
CA GLY A 10 0.62 4.53 -18.70
C GLY A 10 -0.28 4.20 -17.52
N ALA A 11 -0.21 2.98 -16.99
CA ALA A 11 -0.99 2.54 -15.84
C ALA A 11 -0.66 3.34 -14.57
N MET A 12 0.62 3.63 -14.29
CA MET A 12 0.99 4.48 -13.16
C MET A 12 0.43 5.89 -13.32
N LYS A 13 0.50 6.46 -14.53
CA LYS A 13 -0.03 7.78 -14.82
C LYS A 13 -1.55 7.83 -14.64
N GLU A 14 -2.27 6.83 -15.13
CA GLU A 14 -3.72 6.72 -14.97
C GLU A 14 -4.12 6.58 -13.50
N LEU A 15 -3.39 5.79 -12.72
CA LEU A 15 -3.59 5.64 -11.28
C LEU A 15 -3.40 6.98 -10.55
N MET A 16 -2.26 7.66 -10.77
CA MET A 16 -1.97 8.95 -10.14
C MET A 16 -3.02 10.00 -10.52
N ALA A 17 -3.43 10.04 -11.79
CA ALA A 17 -4.47 10.95 -12.27
C ALA A 17 -5.84 10.65 -11.64
N ALA A 18 -6.22 9.37 -11.51
CA ALA A 18 -7.46 8.97 -10.85
C ALA A 18 -7.49 9.38 -9.37
N LEU A 19 -6.34 9.34 -8.70
CA LEU A 19 -6.17 9.81 -7.32
C LEU A 19 -5.98 11.33 -7.19
N ASN A 20 -5.99 12.07 -8.31
CA ASN A 20 -5.69 13.50 -8.37
C ASN A 20 -4.33 13.86 -7.74
N LEU A 21 -3.35 12.99 -7.92
CA LEU A 21 -1.97 13.15 -7.47
C LEU A 21 -1.07 13.62 -8.63
N PRO A 22 0.03 14.35 -8.34
CA PRO A 22 1.06 14.58 -9.34
C PRO A 22 1.65 13.25 -9.81
N MET A 23 2.26 13.25 -11.00
CA MET A 23 2.95 12.06 -11.49
C MET A 23 4.06 11.65 -10.52
N GLY A 24 3.98 10.43 -10.00
CA GLY A 24 5.02 9.79 -9.19
C GLY A 24 5.69 8.63 -9.93
N HIS A 25 6.83 8.19 -9.41
CA HIS A 25 7.67 7.15 -9.98
C HIS A 25 7.59 5.84 -9.17
N VAL A 26 7.48 5.94 -7.85
CA VAL A 26 7.56 4.80 -6.95
C VAL A 26 6.24 4.59 -6.22
N ALA A 27 5.65 3.40 -6.37
CA ALA A 27 4.52 2.97 -5.54
C ALA A 27 4.90 1.72 -4.74
N GLU A 28 4.49 1.66 -3.48
CA GLU A 28 4.60 0.48 -2.64
C GLU A 28 3.20 -0.05 -2.31
N ALA A 29 2.96 -1.34 -2.55
CA ALA A 29 1.71 -1.99 -2.22
C ALA A 29 1.92 -3.03 -1.12
N PHE A 30 1.03 -3.04 -0.13
CA PHE A 30 1.05 -3.94 1.01
C PHE A 30 -0.16 -4.88 0.99
N ASP A 31 0.09 -6.16 1.26
CA ASP A 31 -0.94 -7.19 1.43
C ASP A 31 -0.70 -7.93 2.74
N HIS A 32 -1.77 -8.17 3.49
CA HIS A 32 -1.75 -8.83 4.80
C HIS A 32 -2.41 -10.21 4.67
N SER A 33 -1.62 -11.26 4.91
CA SER A 33 -2.06 -12.65 4.83
C SER A 33 -2.11 -13.29 6.23
N HIS A 34 -3.28 -13.78 6.61
CA HIS A 34 -3.50 -14.56 7.83
C HIS A 34 -3.86 -16.00 7.48
N ASN A 35 -2.91 -16.92 7.66
CA ASN A 35 -3.17 -18.35 7.55
C ASN A 35 -3.43 -18.92 8.95
N GLN A 36 -4.57 -19.57 9.15
CA GLN A 36 -4.95 -20.15 10.43
C GLN A 36 -3.92 -21.20 10.86
N GLY A 37 -3.24 -20.97 12.00
CA GLY A 37 -2.18 -21.85 12.54
C GLY A 37 -0.74 -21.52 12.10
N ALA A 38 -0.51 -20.39 11.43
CA ALA A 38 0.82 -19.88 11.11
C ALA A 38 0.95 -18.39 11.48
N ASP A 39 2.19 -17.94 11.69
CA ASP A 39 2.50 -16.53 11.95
C ASP A 39 1.94 -15.63 10.84
N PRO A 40 1.22 -14.52 11.18
CA PRO A 40 0.76 -13.58 10.19
C PRO A 40 1.93 -12.99 9.38
N VAL A 41 1.67 -12.74 8.11
CA VAL A 41 2.67 -12.25 7.17
C VAL A 41 2.13 -11.04 6.45
N SER A 42 2.95 -10.00 6.34
CA SER A 42 2.72 -8.92 5.39
C SER A 42 3.73 -8.96 4.25
N ALA A 43 3.25 -8.86 3.03
CA ALA A 43 4.07 -8.71 1.84
C ALA A 43 4.03 -7.26 1.37
N MET A 44 5.19 -6.72 1.01
CA MET A 44 5.32 -5.45 0.31
C MET A 44 5.93 -5.70 -1.07
N VAL A 45 5.27 -5.18 -2.10
CA VAL A 45 5.78 -5.11 -3.46
C VAL A 45 6.03 -3.65 -3.84
N GLN A 46 7.04 -3.42 -4.68
CA GLN A 46 7.37 -2.08 -5.15
C GLN A 46 7.29 -2.02 -6.67
N PHE A 47 6.72 -0.94 -7.17
CA PHE A 47 6.71 -0.59 -8.58
C PHE A 47 7.54 0.68 -8.78
N VAL A 48 8.38 0.69 -9.81
CA VAL A 48 9.17 1.86 -10.25
C VAL A 48 8.84 2.10 -11.71
N ASP A 49 8.35 3.29 -12.05
CA ASP A 49 7.89 3.64 -13.39
C ASP A 49 6.85 2.65 -13.94
N GLY A 50 5.96 2.19 -13.06
CA GLY A 50 4.94 1.19 -13.37
C GLY A 50 5.46 -0.25 -13.53
N GLN A 51 6.77 -0.48 -13.43
CA GLN A 51 7.36 -1.81 -13.56
C GLN A 51 7.64 -2.46 -12.19
N PRO A 52 7.41 -3.77 -12.04
CA PRO A 52 7.70 -4.48 -10.79
C PRO A 52 9.19 -4.45 -10.43
N ALA A 53 9.54 -3.82 -9.32
CA ALA A 53 10.89 -3.79 -8.75
C ALA A 53 11.11 -4.96 -7.78
N LYS A 54 11.17 -6.19 -8.30
CA LYS A 54 11.21 -7.45 -7.51
C LYS A 54 12.31 -7.50 -6.44
N ASN A 55 13.47 -6.89 -6.71
CA ASN A 55 14.58 -6.83 -5.75
C ASN A 55 14.24 -6.03 -4.47
N ASN A 56 13.21 -5.17 -4.55
CA ASN A 56 12.76 -4.34 -3.46
C ASN A 56 11.55 -4.92 -2.72
N TYR A 57 11.08 -6.10 -3.11
CA TYR A 57 10.00 -6.78 -2.40
C TYR A 57 10.45 -7.16 -0.99
N ARG A 58 9.53 -7.06 -0.03
CA ARG A 58 9.80 -7.40 1.37
C ARG A 58 8.70 -8.29 1.91
N LYS A 59 9.10 -9.16 2.84
CA LYS A 59 8.19 -10.02 3.60
C LYS A 59 8.44 -9.75 5.07
N TYR A 60 7.39 -9.37 5.78
CA TYR A 60 7.39 -9.11 7.22
C TYR A 60 6.67 -10.26 7.90
N LYS A 61 7.37 -10.96 8.78
CA LYS A 61 6.75 -11.92 9.70
C LYS A 61 6.32 -11.17 10.94
N LEU A 62 5.08 -11.37 11.34
CA LEU A 62 4.45 -10.77 12.50
C LEU A 62 4.27 -11.85 13.57
N ASP A 63 4.21 -11.44 14.82
CA ASP A 63 4.13 -12.35 15.95
C ASP A 63 2.66 -12.72 16.23
N ALA A 64 2.32 -14.01 16.07
CA ALA A 64 0.95 -14.51 16.22
C ALA A 64 0.39 -14.31 17.64
N ASP A 65 1.24 -14.35 18.67
CA ASP A 65 0.80 -14.24 20.07
C ASP A 65 0.26 -12.83 20.41
N LYS A 66 0.52 -11.84 19.54
CA LYS A 66 0.05 -10.46 19.68
C LYS A 66 -1.20 -10.14 18.87
N THR A 67 -1.72 -11.11 18.11
CA THR A 67 -2.83 -10.91 17.17
C THR A 67 -4.00 -11.84 17.50
N HIS A 68 -5.10 -11.33 18.07
CA HIS A 68 -6.35 -12.09 18.26
C HIS A 68 -7.70 -11.52 17.71
N ASN A 69 -7.86 -10.32 17.14
CA ASN A 69 -9.13 -9.77 16.58
C ASN A 69 -8.95 -8.64 15.52
N GLY A 70 -10.00 -7.95 15.04
CA GLY A 70 -9.89 -6.80 14.12
C GLY A 70 -9.03 -5.61 14.61
N ALA A 71 -8.73 -5.53 15.91
CA ALA A 71 -7.69 -4.64 16.44
C ALA A 71 -6.27 -5.00 15.94
N ASP A 72 -6.07 -6.24 15.51
CA ASP A 72 -4.82 -6.77 14.99
C ASP A 72 -4.50 -6.27 13.59
N GLU A 73 -5.49 -6.12 12.70
CA GLU A 73 -5.24 -5.68 11.31
C GLU A 73 -4.62 -4.29 11.32
N ALA A 74 -5.19 -3.39 12.12
CA ALA A 74 -4.62 -2.08 12.38
C ALA A 74 -3.24 -2.18 13.05
N ALA A 75 -3.08 -3.00 14.10
CA ALA A 75 -1.80 -3.13 14.81
C ALA A 75 -0.67 -3.67 13.91
N ASN A 76 -0.98 -4.69 13.11
CA ASN A 76 -0.09 -5.29 12.12
C ASN A 76 0.31 -4.29 11.05
N THR A 77 -0.67 -3.55 10.51
CA THR A 77 -0.40 -2.47 9.56
C THR A 77 0.54 -1.43 10.17
N ARG A 78 0.22 -0.94 11.38
CA ARG A 78 1.08 0.03 12.08
C ARG A 78 2.51 -0.49 12.26
N GLU A 79 2.67 -1.75 12.67
CA GLU A 79 3.99 -2.36 12.81
C GLU A 79 4.76 -2.37 11.48
N VAL A 80 4.15 -2.86 10.40
CA VAL A 80 4.80 -3.00 9.10
C VAL A 80 5.20 -1.64 8.53
N ILE A 81 4.27 -0.69 8.54
CA ILE A 81 4.47 0.69 8.05
C ILE A 81 5.59 1.35 8.86
N ARG A 82 5.53 1.27 10.21
CA ARG A 82 6.58 1.81 11.09
C ARG A 82 7.94 1.20 10.76
N ARG A 83 8.04 -0.13 10.63
CA ARG A 83 9.29 -0.83 10.32
C ARG A 83 9.85 -0.43 8.95
N ARG A 84 8.99 -0.30 7.92
CA ARG A 84 9.42 0.09 6.57
C ARG A 84 9.96 1.52 6.55
N TYR A 85 9.17 2.49 6.99
CA TYR A 85 9.49 3.90 6.79
C TYR A 85 10.50 4.42 7.81
N THR A 86 10.53 3.90 9.04
CA THR A 86 11.64 4.19 9.98
C THR A 86 12.99 3.76 9.39
N ARG A 87 13.02 2.60 8.72
CA ARG A 87 14.24 2.12 8.07
C ARG A 87 14.66 3.02 6.91
N LEU A 88 13.72 3.41 6.03
CA LEU A 88 14.02 4.32 4.91
C LEU A 88 14.57 5.67 5.41
N LEU A 89 13.94 6.24 6.45
CA LEU A 89 14.42 7.46 7.10
C LEU A 89 15.84 7.30 7.66
N LYS A 90 16.10 6.21 8.39
CA LYS A 90 17.42 5.91 8.96
C LYS A 90 18.49 5.74 7.89
N GLU A 91 18.16 5.07 6.79
CA GLU A 91 19.04 4.81 5.66
C GLU A 91 19.16 6.01 4.70
N ARG A 92 18.37 7.07 4.91
CA ARG A 92 18.22 8.21 3.97
C ARG A 92 17.90 7.75 2.55
N ALA A 93 17.11 6.69 2.44
CA ALA A 93 16.68 6.14 1.17
C ALA A 93 15.42 6.89 0.67
N PRO A 94 15.18 6.90 -0.66
CA PRO A 94 13.99 7.52 -1.23
C PRO A 94 12.69 6.93 -0.64
N LEU A 95 11.72 7.80 -0.40
CA LEU A 95 10.36 7.44 -0.02
C LEU A 95 9.51 7.18 -1.27
N PRO A 96 8.45 6.36 -1.19
CA PRO A 96 7.52 6.19 -2.29
C PRO A 96 6.65 7.45 -2.49
N ASP A 97 6.15 7.62 -3.71
CA ASP A 97 5.19 8.67 -4.07
C ASP A 97 3.73 8.26 -3.75
N LEU A 98 3.48 6.95 -3.59
CA LEU A 98 2.17 6.39 -3.27
C LEU A 98 2.30 5.08 -2.49
N ILE A 99 1.44 4.92 -1.49
CA ILE A 99 1.24 3.66 -0.76
C ILE A 99 -0.14 3.10 -1.10
N LEU A 100 -0.20 1.82 -1.44
CA LEU A 100 -1.42 1.08 -1.69
C LEU A 100 -1.60 0.01 -0.61
N MET A 101 -2.73 0.02 0.08
CA MET A 101 -3.08 -1.00 1.07
C MET A 101 -4.10 -1.98 0.46
N ASP A 102 -3.85 -3.30 0.45
CA ASP A 102 -4.81 -4.32 0.01
C ASP A 102 -5.86 -4.65 1.08
N GLY A 103 -6.51 -3.60 1.57
CA GLY A 103 -7.69 -3.75 2.40
C GLY A 103 -8.36 -2.42 2.73
N GLY A 104 -9.27 -2.50 3.70
CA GLY A 104 -10.26 -1.46 3.95
C GLY A 104 -9.75 -0.26 4.74
N GLU A 105 -10.70 0.56 5.20
CA GLU A 105 -10.46 1.78 5.96
C GLU A 105 -9.59 1.55 7.21
N ILE A 106 -9.71 0.40 7.87
CA ILE A 106 -8.95 0.07 9.09
C ILE A 106 -7.44 0.08 8.83
N GLU A 107 -7.00 -0.59 7.76
CA GLU A 107 -5.58 -0.68 7.40
C GLU A 107 -5.08 0.64 6.82
N MET A 108 -5.87 1.26 5.93
CA MET A 108 -5.52 2.56 5.36
C MET A 108 -5.33 3.63 6.45
N ASN A 109 -6.25 3.74 7.41
CA ASN A 109 -6.16 4.72 8.48
C ASN A 109 -5.04 4.39 9.47
N ALA A 110 -4.74 3.11 9.71
CA ALA A 110 -3.58 2.70 10.49
C ALA A 110 -2.25 3.10 9.83
N ALA A 111 -2.15 3.01 8.50
CA ALA A 111 -0.98 3.45 7.75
C ALA A 111 -0.81 4.98 7.82
N LYS A 112 -1.89 5.73 7.55
CA LYS A 112 -1.91 7.20 7.66
C LYS A 112 -1.47 7.68 9.05
N ASP A 113 -2.03 7.08 10.11
CA ASP A 113 -1.72 7.40 11.50
C ASP A 113 -0.22 7.28 11.82
N VAL A 114 0.44 6.21 11.39
CA VAL A 114 1.89 6.05 11.59
C VAL A 114 2.70 7.03 10.78
N LEU A 115 2.33 7.24 9.51
CA LEU A 115 3.05 8.16 8.63
C LEU A 115 3.00 9.58 9.17
N GLU A 116 1.81 10.07 9.50
CA GLU A 116 1.58 11.45 9.93
C GLU A 116 1.99 11.67 11.38
N ASN A 117 1.45 10.89 12.32
CA ASN A 117 1.56 11.19 13.75
C ASN A 117 2.85 10.64 14.39
N GLU A 118 3.46 9.60 13.83
CA GLU A 118 4.69 9.01 14.39
C GLU A 118 5.94 9.39 13.61
N LEU A 119 5.86 9.45 12.27
CA LEU A 119 7.01 9.66 11.40
C LEU A 119 7.06 11.04 10.75
N ASN A 120 5.99 11.83 10.85
CA ASN A 120 5.85 13.15 10.24
C ASN A 120 6.15 13.12 8.73
N LEU A 121 5.56 12.15 8.04
CA LEU A 121 5.65 11.90 6.61
C LEU A 121 4.30 12.20 5.93
N ASP A 122 4.35 12.97 4.85
CA ASP A 122 3.20 13.26 3.99
C ASP A 122 3.31 12.41 2.72
N ILE A 123 2.93 11.13 2.83
CA ILE A 123 2.91 10.18 1.72
C ILE A 123 1.45 9.78 1.45
N PRO A 124 0.93 9.97 0.23
CA PRO A 124 -0.41 9.53 -0.12
C PRO A 124 -0.63 8.04 0.13
N VAL A 125 -1.72 7.69 0.81
CA VAL A 125 -2.16 6.31 1.06
C VAL A 125 -3.53 6.08 0.43
N ALA A 126 -3.66 5.04 -0.40
CA ALA A 126 -4.94 4.58 -0.94
C ALA A 126 -5.23 3.13 -0.52
N GLY A 127 -6.48 2.85 -0.15
CA GLY A 127 -6.97 1.49 0.15
C GLY A 127 -7.61 0.84 -1.08
N MET A 128 -7.41 -0.46 -1.27
CA MET A 128 -8.05 -1.23 -2.34
C MET A 128 -9.25 -1.99 -1.79
N VAL A 129 -10.46 -1.63 -2.25
CA VAL A 129 -11.69 -2.29 -1.79
C VAL A 129 -12.15 -3.33 -2.81
N LYS A 130 -12.29 -4.56 -2.34
CA LYS A 130 -12.85 -5.68 -3.10
C LYS A 130 -14.37 -5.67 -2.95
N ASN A 131 -15.11 -5.51 -4.05
CA ASN A 131 -16.57 -5.66 -4.03
C ASN A 131 -16.97 -7.14 -3.91
N ASN A 132 -18.12 -7.44 -3.29
CA ASN A 132 -18.72 -8.78 -3.02
C ASN A 132 -18.97 -9.70 -4.24
N LYS A 133 -18.46 -9.37 -5.44
CA LYS A 133 -18.54 -10.17 -6.67
C LYS A 133 -17.19 -10.59 -7.25
N HIS A 134 -16.09 -10.52 -6.47
CA HIS A 134 -14.73 -10.83 -6.95
C HIS A 134 -14.31 -10.07 -8.23
N LYS A 135 -14.86 -8.87 -8.44
CA LYS A 135 -14.35 -7.89 -9.42
C LYS A 135 -13.83 -6.68 -8.63
N THR A 136 -12.53 -6.47 -8.65
CA THR A 136 -11.89 -5.25 -8.15
C THR A 136 -12.44 -4.03 -8.89
N ALA A 137 -12.48 -2.86 -8.26
CA ALA A 137 -11.94 -1.61 -8.83
C ALA A 137 -12.46 -0.33 -8.14
N ALA A 138 -12.55 -0.29 -6.80
CA ALA A 138 -12.67 0.99 -6.12
C ALA A 138 -11.46 1.22 -5.22
N LEU A 139 -10.82 2.38 -5.39
CA LEU A 139 -9.80 2.87 -4.47
C LEU A 139 -10.47 3.77 -3.44
N LEU A 140 -10.12 3.61 -2.17
CA LEU A 140 -10.42 4.59 -1.13
C LEU A 140 -9.26 5.57 -1.07
N PHE A 141 -9.55 6.86 -1.20
CA PHE A 141 -8.52 7.89 -1.14
C PHE A 141 -9.03 9.23 -0.58
N GLY A 142 -8.13 10.00 0.01
CA GLY A 142 -8.41 11.32 0.59
C GLY A 142 -8.89 11.28 2.05
N ASN A 143 -9.22 12.46 2.57
CA ASN A 143 -9.56 12.67 4.00
C ASN A 143 -10.95 12.13 4.40
N ALA A 144 -11.80 11.84 3.42
CA ALA A 144 -13.13 11.30 3.62
C ALA A 144 -13.27 9.88 3.03
N ASP A 145 -12.14 9.21 2.77
CA ASP A 145 -12.06 7.86 2.22
C ASP A 145 -13.00 7.69 1.00
N GLN A 146 -12.88 8.63 0.06
CA GLN A 146 -13.77 8.69 -1.10
C GLN A 146 -13.52 7.48 -2.01
N LEU A 147 -14.60 6.83 -2.44
CA LEU A 147 -14.56 5.76 -3.42
C LEU A 147 -14.28 6.33 -4.81
N ILE A 148 -13.14 5.92 -5.38
CA ILE A 148 -12.72 6.25 -6.74
C ILE A 148 -12.84 4.98 -7.57
N ASN A 149 -13.79 4.97 -8.51
CA ASN A 149 -13.92 3.87 -9.46
C ASN A 149 -12.83 4.00 -10.54
N LEU A 150 -12.01 2.96 -10.65
CA LEU A 150 -11.13 2.81 -11.80
C LEU A 150 -11.96 2.18 -12.91
N ASP A 151 -12.43 2.96 -13.89
CA ASP A 151 -13.04 2.39 -15.09
C ASP A 151 -11.95 1.69 -15.92
N PRO A 152 -11.99 0.35 -16.08
CA PRO A 152 -11.11 -0.31 -17.04
C PRO A 152 -11.64 0.04 -18.43
N LYS A 153 -10.97 0.97 -19.12
CA LYS A 153 -11.23 1.21 -20.54
C LYS A 153 -10.80 0.04 -21.41
#